data_AF-A0A938QBG8-F1
#
_entry.id   AF-A0A938QBG8-F1
#
_cell.length_a   1.000
_cell.length_b   1.000
_cell.length_c   1.000
_cell.angle_alpha   90.00
_cell.angle_beta   90.00
_cell.angle_gamma   90.00
#
_symmetry.space_group_name_H-M   'P 1'
#
loop_
_entity.id
_entity.type
_entity.pdbx_description
1 polymer ?
#
loop_
_entity_poly.entity_id
_entity_poly.type
_entity_poly.pdbx_seq_one_letter_code
_entity_poly.pdbx_strand_id
1 'polypeptide(L)'
;MRRIHSLTLALLTSLAVSPVVADDIRPEARTLSDARAYADEKCIEQCDTESDQCMQDANGDSGKLQACDDKYSECLQACEGG
;
A
#
# COMPACT_ATOMS: atom_id res chain seq x y z
N MET A 1 34.68 45.98 14.90
CA MET A 1 33.64 46.68 15.69
C MET A 1 32.77 47.58 14.80
N ARG A 2 31.57 47.13 14.39
CA ARG A 2 30.45 47.92 13.83
C ARG A 2 29.15 47.14 14.11
N ARG A 3 28.42 47.48 15.19
CA ARG A 3 27.16 48.26 15.25
C ARG A 3 25.94 47.63 14.55
N ILE A 4 25.20 46.85 15.35
CA ILE A 4 23.73 46.81 15.56
C ILE A 4 22.86 47.44 14.46
N HIS A 5 21.96 46.65 13.87
CA HIS A 5 20.61 47.11 13.48
C HIS A 5 19.59 46.00 13.82
N SER A 6 18.82 46.26 14.86
CA SER A 6 17.60 45.54 15.21
C SER A 6 16.53 45.83 14.16
N LEU A 7 15.81 44.80 13.70
CA LEU A 7 14.47 44.95 13.11
C LEU A 7 13.67 43.68 13.41
N THR A 8 13.05 43.69 14.58
CA THR A 8 11.87 42.90 14.92
C THR A 8 10.70 43.34 14.06
N LEU A 9 10.20 42.44 13.19
CA LEU A 9 8.85 42.57 12.63
C LEU A 9 7.98 41.49 13.28
N ALA A 10 7.26 41.89 14.33
CA ALA A 10 6.12 41.15 14.83
C ALA A 10 4.92 41.52 13.95
N LEU A 11 4.38 40.55 13.21
CA LEU A 11 3.10 40.70 12.53
C LEU A 11 2.11 39.68 13.11
N LEU A 12 1.39 40.11 14.15
CA LEU A 12 0.12 39.51 14.54
C LEU A 12 -0.97 39.99 13.57
N THR A 13 -1.64 39.06 12.88
CA THR A 13 -3.01 39.29 12.41
C THR A 13 -3.83 38.02 12.62
N SER A 14 -4.74 38.11 13.58
CA SER A 14 -5.77 37.14 13.92
C SER A 14 -6.93 37.27 12.94
N LEU A 15 -7.29 36.20 12.24
CA LEU A 15 -8.61 36.03 11.62
C LEU A 15 -9.08 34.60 11.86
N ALA A 16 -10.12 34.50 12.69
CA ALA A 16 -10.88 33.29 12.94
C ALA A 16 -11.76 32.98 11.73
N VAL A 17 -11.67 31.75 11.22
CA VAL A 17 -12.69 31.11 10.40
C VAL A 17 -12.79 29.66 10.89
N SER A 18 -13.85 29.35 11.63
CA SER A 18 -14.27 27.97 11.86
C SER A 18 -15.08 27.53 10.65
N PRO A 19 -14.66 26.52 9.86
CA PRO A 19 -15.57 25.91 8.91
C PRO A 19 -16.56 25.06 9.70
N VAL A 20 -17.84 25.39 9.53
CA VAL A 20 -18.95 24.53 9.89
C VAL A 20 -18.81 23.26 9.04
N VAL A 21 -18.46 22.14 9.68
CA VAL A 21 -18.51 20.82 9.03
C VAL A 21 -19.83 20.16 9.41
N ALA A 22 -20.85 20.42 8.60
CA ALA A 22 -21.92 19.46 8.43
C ALA A 22 -21.36 18.36 7.52
N ASP A 23 -20.73 17.34 8.11
CA ASP A 23 -20.26 16.17 7.37
C ASP A 23 -21.21 15.01 7.66
N ASP A 24 -22.02 14.71 6.66
CA ASP A 24 -22.86 13.53 6.53
C ASP A 24 -21.95 12.29 6.58
N ILE A 25 -21.69 11.77 7.78
CA ILE A 25 -20.92 10.54 7.97
C ILE A 25 -21.77 9.39 7.44
N ARG A 26 -21.65 9.09 6.14
CA ARG A 26 -22.12 7.85 5.53
C ARG A 26 -21.04 6.78 5.75
N PRO A 27 -21.18 5.86 6.72
CA PRO A 27 -20.09 5.02 7.16
C PRO A 27 -20.16 3.63 6.51
N GLU A 28 -20.10 3.50 5.19
CA GLU A 28 -20.23 2.15 4.58
C GLU A 28 -19.24 1.82 3.44
N ALA A 29 -18.36 2.74 3.04
CA ALA A 29 -17.42 2.45 1.94
C ALA A 29 -16.05 1.90 2.38
N ARG A 30 -15.69 1.93 3.66
CA ARG A 30 -14.32 1.62 4.11
C ARG A 30 -14.05 0.17 4.48
N THR A 31 -15.06 -0.60 4.85
CA THR A 31 -14.86 -1.98 5.35
C THR A 31 -14.66 -3.02 4.25
N LEU A 32 -15.26 -2.83 3.07
CA LEU A 32 -15.12 -3.74 1.93
C LEU A 32 -13.72 -3.68 1.28
N SER A 33 -13.06 -2.53 1.34
CA SER A 33 -11.74 -2.34 0.73
C SER A 33 -10.64 -3.04 1.54
N ASP A 34 -10.68 -2.91 2.88
CA ASP A 34 -9.75 -3.60 3.77
C ASP A 34 -9.94 -5.13 3.75
N ALA A 35 -11.18 -5.61 3.68
CA ALA A 35 -11.45 -7.05 3.61
C ALA A 35 -10.95 -7.69 2.31
N ARG A 36 -11.03 -6.97 1.18
CA ARG A 36 -10.45 -7.41 -0.10
C ARG A 36 -8.93 -7.38 -0.04
N ALA A 37 -8.33 -6.27 0.38
CA ALA A 37 -6.87 -6.17 0.51
C ALA A 37 -6.30 -7.31 1.37
N TYR A 38 -6.93 -7.63 2.50
CA TYR A 38 -6.50 -8.75 3.34
C TYR A 38 -6.70 -10.14 2.69
N ALA A 39 -7.78 -10.32 1.92
CA ALA A 39 -8.02 -11.54 1.17
C ALA A 39 -7.01 -11.72 0.02
N ASP A 40 -6.67 -10.63 -0.67
CA ASP A 40 -5.69 -10.59 -1.74
C ASP A 40 -4.28 -10.88 -1.17
N GLU A 41 -3.93 -10.29 -0.02
CA GLU A 41 -2.69 -10.61 0.71
C GLU A 41 -2.57 -12.09 1.07
N LYS A 42 -3.65 -12.71 1.56
CA LYS A 42 -3.67 -14.14 1.88
C LYS A 42 -3.56 -15.02 0.65
N CYS A 43 -4.13 -14.58 -0.48
CA CYS A 43 -3.99 -15.25 -1.76
C CYS A 43 -2.53 -15.20 -2.26
N ILE A 44 -1.90 -14.02 -2.19
CA ILE A 44 -0.50 -13.82 -2.58
C ILE A 44 0.44 -14.67 -1.70
N GLU A 45 0.23 -14.71 -0.38
CA GLU A 45 1.02 -15.56 0.54
C GLU A 45 0.96 -17.06 0.16
N GLN A 46 -0.19 -17.50 -0.35
CA GLN A 46 -0.35 -18.87 -0.82
C GLN A 46 0.39 -19.10 -2.14
N CYS A 47 0.30 -18.17 -3.09
CA CYS A 47 1.10 -18.22 -4.33
C CYS A 47 2.60 -18.28 -4.04
N ASP A 48 3.08 -17.49 -3.07
CA ASP A 48 4.48 -17.49 -2.64
C ASP A 48 4.89 -18.86 -2.10
N THR A 49 4.09 -19.42 -1.19
CA THR A 49 4.37 -20.73 -0.57
C THR A 49 4.45 -21.85 -1.62
N GLU A 50 3.51 -21.86 -2.58
CA GLU A 50 3.48 -22.86 -3.65
C GLU A 50 4.66 -22.69 -4.64
N SER A 51 5.01 -21.44 -4.96
CA SER A 51 6.16 -21.13 -5.81
C SER A 51 7.49 -21.54 -5.15
N ASP A 52 7.68 -21.23 -3.87
CA ASP A 52 8.86 -21.62 -3.11
C ASP A 52 9.06 -23.13 -3.09
N GLN A 53 7.97 -23.87 -2.89
CA GLN A 53 8.02 -25.34 -2.91
C GLN A 53 8.36 -25.86 -4.32
N CYS A 54 7.77 -25.27 -5.37
CA CYS A 54 8.08 -25.61 -6.75
C CYS A 54 9.57 -25.35 -7.10
N MET A 55 10.09 -24.18 -6.70
CA MET A 55 11.49 -23.78 -6.91
C MET A 55 12.47 -24.73 -6.19
N GLN A 56 12.12 -25.15 -4.97
CA GLN A 56 12.91 -26.14 -4.21
C GLN A 56 12.92 -27.49 -4.92
N ASP A 57 11.76 -27.98 -5.37
CA ASP A 57 11.62 -29.26 -6.08
C ASP A 57 12.26 -29.25 -7.48
N ALA A 58 12.33 -28.08 -8.11
CA ALA A 58 13.01 -27.88 -9.38
C ALA A 58 14.51 -28.17 -9.27
N ASN A 59 15.12 -28.00 -8.09
CA ASN A 59 16.52 -28.30 -7.80
C ASN A 59 17.50 -27.70 -8.84
N GLY A 60 17.21 -26.47 -9.29
CA GLY A 60 18.03 -25.75 -10.27
C GLY A 60 17.79 -26.12 -11.74
N ASP A 61 16.81 -26.98 -12.04
CA ASP A 61 16.40 -27.27 -13.43
C ASP A 61 15.74 -26.04 -14.06
N SER A 62 16.37 -25.49 -15.10
CA SER A 62 15.96 -24.22 -15.71
C SER A 62 14.56 -24.28 -16.32
N GLY A 63 14.15 -25.43 -16.87
CA GLY A 63 12.83 -25.60 -17.46
C GLY A 63 11.73 -25.67 -16.40
N LYS A 64 12.02 -26.34 -15.28
CA LYS A 64 11.10 -26.39 -14.13
C LYS A 64 11.01 -25.04 -13.42
N LEU A 65 12.11 -24.32 -13.25
CA LEU A 65 12.12 -22.99 -12.66
C LEU A 65 11.24 -22.03 -13.47
N GLN A 66 11.38 -22.03 -14.81
CA GLN A 66 10.51 -21.24 -15.67
C GLN A 66 9.02 -21.63 -15.50
N ALA A 67 8.72 -22.93 -15.43
CA ALA A 67 7.35 -23.38 -15.21
C ALA A 67 6.80 -23.00 -13.82
N CYS A 68 7.66 -22.90 -12.80
CA CYS A 68 7.29 -22.38 -11.48
C CYS A 68 6.98 -20.88 -11.55
N ASP A 69 7.83 -20.09 -12.23
CA ASP A 69 7.64 -18.65 -12.42
C ASP A 69 6.35 -18.33 -13.20
N ASP A 70 6.07 -19.09 -14.26
CA ASP A 70 4.85 -18.93 -15.06
C ASP A 70 3.60 -19.18 -14.20
N LYS A 71 3.60 -20.28 -13.42
CA LYS A 71 2.50 -20.60 -12.49
C LYS A 71 2.32 -19.57 -11.39
N TYR A 72 3.42 -19.08 -10.84
CA TYR A 72 3.37 -18.03 -9.82
C TYR A 72 2.74 -16.75 -10.39
N SER A 73 3.11 -16.37 -11.61
CA SER A 73 2.53 -15.21 -12.30
C SER A 73 1.02 -15.38 -12.56
N GLU A 74 0.59 -16.56 -13.00
CA GLU A 74 -0.84 -16.89 -13.17
C GLU A 74 -1.60 -16.84 -11.84
N CYS A 75 -0.98 -17.31 -10.75
CA CYS A 75 -1.56 -17.28 -9.41
C CYS A 75 -1.78 -15.84 -8.92
N LEU A 76 -0.77 -14.97 -9.03
CA LEU A 76 -0.88 -13.57 -8.66
C LEU A 76 -1.97 -12.84 -9.47
N GLN A 77 -2.05 -13.12 -10.77
CA GLN A 77 -3.08 -12.52 -11.62
C GLN A 77 -4.50 -12.93 -11.18
N ALA A 78 -4.68 -14.16 -10.70
CA ALA A 78 -5.94 -14.61 -10.15
C ALA A 78 -6.28 -13.92 -8.80
N CYS A 79 -5.27 -13.65 -7.98
CA CYS A 79 -5.44 -12.94 -6.70
C CYS A 79 -5.83 -11.47 -6.88
N GLU A 80 -5.27 -10.77 -7.87
CA GLU A 80 -5.59 -9.35 -8.14
C GLU A 80 -6.96 -9.13 -8.80
N GLY A 81 -7.73 -10.21 -9.01
CA GLY A 81 -9.13 -10.14 -9.46
C GLY A 81 -9.30 -10.09 -10.97
N GLY A 82 -8.68 -11.05 -11.68
CA GLY A 82 -8.82 -11.25 -13.14
C GLY A 82 -10.23 -11.05 -13.71
#